data_AF-A0A858RCV5-F1
#
_entry.id   AF-A0A858RCV5-F1
#
_cell.length_a   1.000
_cell.length_b   1.000
_cell.length_c   1.000
_cell.angle_alpha   90.00
_cell.angle_beta   90.00
_cell.angle_gamma   90.00
#
_symmetry.space_group_name_H-M   'P 1'
#
loop_
_entity.id
_entity.type
_entity.pdbx_description
1 polymer ?
#
loop_
_entity_poly.entity_id
_entity_poly.type
_entity_poly.pdbx_seq_one_letter_code
_entity_poly.pdbx_strand_id
1 'polypeptide(L)'
;MNSTLSRMRRGFTLMETVIAIGVLALLLTAFLAVFGPATTGLRKAISVQEADRLAAALERELVTLRPGGSGPSYTTGFDKAYNWIEQASDGSETVMLYQYRGNPTSLREDGTMEPFTQGGGVAGKDFVVQPMVRLRSDTLLMEDLNALDGRIFAAKLTQLEFSNGQLKKRESGGINPDPNNTGESLGGSGSDAYVEAVIAFAAEFFIVPNSAPEYVRQGGKFDPNNLTKPIFTRNLAVRR
;
A
#
# COMPACT_ATOMS: atom_id res chain seq x y z
N MET A 1 -47.79 -61.79 -5.64
CA MET A 1 -48.05 -60.84 -6.73
C MET A 1 -47.84 -59.44 -6.18
N ASN A 2 -46.67 -58.85 -6.36
CA ASN A 2 -46.38 -57.46 -5.96
C ASN A 2 -46.32 -56.60 -7.22
N SER A 3 -47.32 -55.75 -7.41
CA SER A 3 -47.38 -54.80 -8.52
C SER A 3 -46.39 -53.66 -8.28
N THR A 4 -45.30 -53.64 -9.05
CA THR A 4 -44.40 -52.49 -9.14
C THR A 4 -45.10 -51.36 -9.87
N LEU A 5 -45.56 -50.34 -9.13
CA LEU A 5 -46.00 -49.06 -9.69
C LEU A 5 -44.80 -48.39 -10.37
N SER A 6 -44.76 -48.46 -11.70
CA SER A 6 -43.85 -47.66 -12.52
C SER A 6 -44.19 -46.18 -12.32
N ARG A 7 -43.34 -45.46 -11.60
CA ARG A 7 -43.42 -44.00 -11.44
C ARG A 7 -43.04 -43.39 -12.79
N MET A 8 -44.04 -43.03 -13.60
CA MET A 8 -43.84 -42.29 -14.84
C MET A 8 -43.01 -41.02 -14.56
N ARG A 9 -41.75 -41.02 -15.00
CA ARG A 9 -40.94 -39.79 -15.04
C ARG A 9 -41.53 -38.92 -16.15
N ARG A 10 -42.32 -37.91 -15.78
CA ARG A 10 -42.76 -36.86 -16.71
C ARG A 10 -41.52 -36.09 -17.18
N GLY A 11 -41.23 -36.14 -18.47
CA GLY A 11 -40.26 -35.26 -19.10
C GLY A 11 -40.80 -33.83 -19.19
N PHE A 12 -39.91 -32.85 -19.25
CA PHE A 12 -40.30 -31.45 -19.46
C PHE A 12 -40.81 -31.25 -20.88
N THR A 13 -41.88 -30.46 -21.01
CA THR A 13 -42.38 -30.07 -22.33
C THR A 13 -41.43 -29.07 -22.98
N LEU A 14 -41.45 -29.00 -24.31
CA LEU A 14 -40.64 -28.04 -25.07
C LEU A 14 -41.01 -26.59 -24.66
N MET A 15 -42.29 -26.35 -24.37
CA MET A 15 -42.79 -25.06 -23.90
C MET A 15 -42.26 -24.70 -22.50
N GLU A 16 -42.28 -25.61 -21.53
CA GLU A 16 -41.71 -25.37 -20.18
C GLU A 16 -40.23 -25.03 -20.23
N THR A 17 -39.46 -25.75 -21.06
CA THR A 17 -38.02 -25.50 -21.20
C THR A 17 -37.74 -24.11 -21.75
N VAL A 18 -38.52 -23.66 -22.74
CA VAL A 18 -38.39 -22.33 -23.33
C VAL A 18 -38.76 -21.24 -22.32
N ILE A 19 -39.85 -21.41 -21.57
CA ILE A 19 -40.26 -20.47 -20.52
C ILE A 19 -39.19 -20.41 -19.43
N ALA A 20 -38.67 -21.57 -19.00
CA ALA A 20 -37.66 -21.64 -17.95
C ALA A 20 -36.35 -20.95 -18.36
N ILE A 21 -35.87 -21.15 -19.60
CA ILE A 21 -34.69 -20.46 -20.12
C ILE A 21 -34.96 -18.95 -20.25
N GLY A 22 -36.15 -18.55 -20.70
CA GLY A 22 -36.53 -17.14 -20.81
C GLY A 22 -36.54 -16.43 -19.46
N VAL A 23 -37.13 -17.06 -18.43
CA VAL A 23 -37.14 -16.54 -17.06
C VAL A 23 -35.73 -16.51 -16.48
N LEU A 24 -34.93 -17.56 -16.69
CA LEU A 24 -33.53 -17.61 -16.23
C LEU A 24 -32.69 -16.48 -16.85
N ALA A 25 -32.81 -16.25 -18.16
CA ALA A 25 -32.08 -15.20 -18.86
C ALA A 25 -32.48 -13.80 -18.36
N LEU A 26 -33.79 -13.58 -18.13
CA LEU A 26 -34.28 -12.32 -17.54
C LEU A 26 -33.71 -12.11 -16.13
N LEU A 27 -33.73 -13.14 -15.28
CA LEU A 27 -33.19 -13.07 -13.93
C LEU A 27 -31.68 -12.80 -13.91
N LEU A 28 -30.91 -13.49 -14.75
CA LEU A 28 -29.46 -13.28 -14.86
C LEU A 28 -29.12 -11.88 -15.37
N THR A 29 -29.86 -11.38 -16.36
CA THR A 29 -29.62 -10.04 -16.92
C THR A 29 -29.95 -8.95 -15.91
N ALA A 30 -31.09 -9.07 -15.21
CA ALA A 30 -31.46 -8.15 -14.14
C ALA A 30 -30.46 -8.18 -12.98
N PHE A 31 -29.97 -9.37 -12.61
CA PHE A 31 -28.93 -9.54 -11.59
C PHE A 31 -27.63 -8.83 -12.02
N LEU A 32 -27.10 -9.12 -13.21
CA LEU A 32 -25.86 -8.50 -13.67
C LEU A 32 -25.97 -6.97 -13.81
N ALA A 33 -27.14 -6.46 -14.24
CA ALA A 33 -27.39 -5.03 -14.36
C ALA A 33 -27.34 -4.29 -13.01
N VAL A 34 -27.70 -4.95 -11.91
CA VAL A 34 -27.66 -4.36 -10.56
C VAL A 34 -26.30 -4.59 -9.88
N PHE A 35 -25.71 -5.78 -10.04
CA PHE A 35 -24.46 -6.14 -9.38
C PHE A 35 -23.21 -5.51 -10.01
N GLY A 36 -23.21 -5.23 -11.33
CA GLY A 36 -22.09 -4.55 -11.99
C GLY A 36 -21.79 -3.15 -11.41
N PRO A 37 -22.78 -2.25 -11.34
CA PRO A 37 -22.62 -0.94 -10.71
C PRO A 37 -22.27 -1.05 -9.21
N ALA A 38 -22.91 -1.96 -8.47
CA ALA A 38 -22.66 -2.14 -7.03
C ALA A 38 -21.23 -2.61 -6.73
N THR A 39 -20.70 -3.56 -7.52
CA THR A 39 -19.30 -4.01 -7.38
C THR A 39 -18.30 -2.92 -7.74
N THR A 40 -18.63 -2.06 -8.70
CA THR A 40 -17.81 -0.88 -9.04
C THR A 40 -17.80 0.15 -7.91
N GLY A 41 -18.96 0.41 -7.29
CA GLY A 41 -19.07 1.28 -6.12
C GLY A 41 -18.27 0.78 -4.92
N LEU A 42 -18.37 -0.53 -4.61
CA LEU A 42 -17.59 -1.17 -3.55
C LEU A 42 -16.08 -1.10 -3.81
N ARG A 43 -15.63 -1.41 -5.04
CA ARG A 43 -14.21 -1.31 -5.41
C ARG A 43 -13.68 0.11 -5.28
N LYS A 44 -14.47 1.11 -5.67
CA LYS A 44 -14.09 2.53 -5.53
C LYS A 44 -14.01 2.96 -4.07
N ALA A 45 -14.98 2.58 -3.24
CA ALA A 45 -14.97 2.92 -1.82
C ALA A 45 -13.81 2.24 -1.06
N ILE A 46 -13.56 0.95 -1.33
CA ILE A 46 -12.40 0.22 -0.80
C ILE A 46 -11.10 0.89 -1.27
N SER A 47 -11.02 1.31 -2.53
CA SER A 47 -9.86 2.02 -3.06
C SER A 47 -9.60 3.37 -2.36
N VAL A 48 -10.64 4.10 -1.94
CA VAL A 48 -10.48 5.36 -1.21
C VAL A 48 -10.02 5.11 0.23
N GLN A 49 -10.66 4.18 0.93
CA GLN A 49 -10.26 3.82 2.29
C GLN A 49 -8.85 3.25 2.34
N GLU A 50 -8.47 2.42 1.37
CA GLU A 50 -7.12 1.89 1.24
C GLU A 50 -6.11 3.00 0.93
N ALA A 51 -6.47 3.96 0.06
CA ALA A 51 -5.62 5.11 -0.21
C ALA A 51 -5.39 5.98 1.03
N ASP A 52 -6.44 6.27 1.81
CA ASP A 52 -6.32 7.02 3.06
C ASP A 52 -5.48 6.26 4.09
N ARG A 53 -5.68 4.95 4.23
CA ARG A 53 -4.87 4.10 5.12
C ARG A 53 -3.39 4.13 4.74
N LEU A 54 -3.08 3.97 3.46
CA LEU A 54 -1.69 3.95 2.95
C LEU A 54 -1.02 5.31 3.13
N ALA A 55 -1.72 6.41 2.83
CA ALA A 55 -1.21 7.76 3.04
C ALA A 55 -0.96 8.04 4.53
N ALA A 56 -1.93 7.73 5.41
CA ALA A 56 -1.79 7.93 6.84
C ALA A 56 -0.66 7.07 7.47
N ALA A 57 -0.50 5.83 6.99
CA ALA A 57 0.60 4.96 7.43
C ALA A 57 1.96 5.53 7.02
N LEU A 58 2.07 6.03 5.78
CA LEU A 58 3.28 6.68 5.28
C LEU A 58 3.61 7.94 6.07
N GLU A 59 2.65 8.85 6.25
CA GLU A 59 2.85 10.09 7.01
C GLU A 59 3.31 9.80 8.44
N ARG A 60 2.63 8.86 9.11
CA ARG A 60 2.98 8.46 10.46
C ARG A 60 4.38 7.87 10.52
N GLU A 61 4.75 7.00 9.58
CA GLU A 61 6.07 6.39 9.58
C GLU A 61 7.18 7.41 9.33
N LEU A 62 6.99 8.36 8.39
CA LEU A 62 7.98 9.37 8.07
C LEU A 62 8.35 10.23 9.28
N VAL A 63 7.38 10.57 10.14
CA VAL A 63 7.63 11.36 11.36
C VAL A 63 8.03 10.51 12.58
N THR A 64 7.81 9.19 12.53
CA THR A 64 8.11 8.30 13.66
C THR A 64 9.58 7.89 13.66
N LEU A 65 10.31 8.31 14.68
CA LEU A 65 11.64 7.78 14.98
C LEU A 65 11.51 6.46 15.73
N ARG A 66 11.97 5.38 15.10
CA ARG A 66 12.00 4.06 15.72
C ARG A 66 13.37 3.85 16.37
N PRO A 67 13.44 3.52 17.67
CA PRO A 67 14.69 3.13 18.31
C PRO A 67 15.20 1.80 17.75
N GLY A 68 16.50 1.51 17.78
CA GLY A 68 17.01 0.15 17.48
C GLY A 68 16.78 -0.40 16.06
N GLY A 69 16.34 0.41 15.09
CA GLY A 69 16.28 -0.02 13.70
C GLY A 69 17.68 -0.22 13.11
N SER A 70 17.86 -1.23 12.26
CA SER A 70 19.12 -1.58 11.58
C SER A 70 19.63 -0.53 10.56
N GLY A 71 19.14 0.71 10.62
CA GLY A 71 19.38 1.79 9.65
C GLY A 71 20.21 2.96 10.21
N PRO A 72 20.38 4.03 9.42
CA PRO A 72 21.01 5.26 9.89
C PRO A 72 20.29 5.76 11.15
N SER A 73 21.06 6.15 12.17
CA SER A 73 20.49 6.84 13.33
C SER A 73 20.05 8.23 12.89
N TYR A 74 18.76 8.39 12.61
CA TYR A 74 18.18 9.69 12.28
C TYR A 74 18.10 10.55 13.53
N THR A 75 18.46 11.84 13.40
CA THR A 75 18.41 12.79 14.53
C THR A 75 16.99 13.23 14.85
N THR A 76 16.15 13.41 13.83
CA THR A 76 14.77 13.88 13.93
C THR A 76 13.87 13.12 12.95
N GLY A 77 12.55 13.13 13.17
CA GLY A 77 11.59 12.60 12.18
C GLY A 77 11.69 13.33 10.84
N PHE A 78 12.02 14.61 10.87
CA PHE A 78 12.30 15.39 9.65
C PHE A 78 13.53 14.89 8.91
N ASP A 79 14.62 14.63 9.61
CA ASP A 79 15.85 14.06 9.05
C ASP A 79 15.58 12.69 8.41
N LYS A 80 14.82 11.82 9.09
CA LYS A 80 14.36 10.55 8.51
C LYS A 80 13.59 10.76 7.22
N ALA A 81 12.57 11.63 7.25
CA ALA A 81 11.72 11.88 6.10
C ALA A 81 12.50 12.46 4.92
N TYR A 82 13.44 13.38 5.18
CA TYR A 82 14.36 13.93 4.17
C TYR A 82 15.11 12.79 3.47
N ASN A 83 15.81 11.94 4.24
CA ASN A 83 16.60 10.84 3.69
C ASN A 83 15.72 9.85 2.90
N TRP A 84 14.53 9.52 3.39
CA TRP A 84 13.62 8.59 2.70
C TRP A 84 13.07 9.17 1.41
N ILE A 85 12.72 10.46 1.39
CA ILE A 85 12.23 11.13 0.17
C ILE A 85 13.36 11.23 -0.85
N GLU A 86 14.57 11.57 -0.41
CA GLU A 86 15.75 11.64 -1.28
C GLU A 86 16.05 10.27 -1.92
N GLN A 87 16.16 9.22 -1.10
CA GLN A 87 16.49 7.86 -1.55
C GLN A 87 15.37 7.20 -2.37
N ALA A 88 14.10 7.54 -2.09
CA ALA A 88 12.99 7.05 -2.91
C ALA A 88 12.91 7.80 -4.25
N SER A 89 13.28 9.08 -4.28
CA SER A 89 13.24 9.91 -5.48
C SER A 89 14.42 9.67 -6.42
N ASP A 90 15.60 9.34 -5.89
CA ASP A 90 16.78 8.97 -6.68
C ASP A 90 16.76 7.49 -7.14
N GLY A 91 15.86 6.69 -6.57
CA GLY A 91 15.67 5.27 -6.88
C GLY A 91 16.65 4.33 -6.19
N SER A 92 17.46 4.82 -5.24
CA SER A 92 18.35 3.99 -4.41
C SER A 92 17.57 3.08 -3.46
N GLU A 93 16.42 3.54 -2.98
CA GLU A 93 15.53 2.78 -2.12
C GLU A 93 14.08 2.76 -2.62
N THR A 94 13.28 1.89 -2.03
CA THR A 94 11.83 1.84 -2.29
C THR A 94 11.07 1.72 -0.99
N VAL A 95 10.09 2.60 -0.81
CA VAL A 95 9.20 2.59 0.35
C VAL A 95 8.13 1.53 0.14
N MET A 96 8.11 0.52 1.00
CA MET A 96 7.17 -0.59 0.97
C MET A 96 6.09 -0.38 2.02
N LEU A 97 4.82 -0.53 1.62
CA LEU A 97 3.67 -0.44 2.50
C LEU A 97 2.87 -1.73 2.47
N TYR A 98 2.49 -2.23 3.64
CA TYR A 98 1.79 -3.49 3.76
C TYR A 98 1.08 -3.54 5.11
N GLN A 99 0.37 -4.64 5.36
CA GLN A 99 -0.12 -4.97 6.68
C GLN A 99 0.34 -6.38 7.02
N TYR A 100 0.61 -6.63 8.30
CA TYR A 100 0.90 -7.97 8.78
C TYR A 100 0.16 -8.21 10.09
N ARG A 101 -0.01 -9.49 10.42
CA ARG A 101 -0.55 -9.91 11.71
C ARG A 101 0.56 -9.75 12.74
N GLY A 102 0.46 -8.74 13.60
CA GLY A 102 1.38 -8.50 14.71
C GLY A 102 0.91 -9.19 15.99
N ASN A 103 1.85 -9.73 16.77
CA ASN A 103 1.59 -10.25 18.10
C ASN A 103 1.55 -9.10 19.12
N PRO A 104 0.39 -8.78 19.73
CA PRO A 104 0.27 -7.66 20.66
C PRO A 104 1.04 -7.87 21.97
N THR A 105 1.50 -9.09 22.26
CA THR A 105 2.24 -9.42 23.50
C THR A 105 3.76 -9.36 23.34
N SER A 106 4.27 -9.25 22.11
CA SER A 106 5.71 -9.23 21.82
C SER A 106 6.06 -8.02 20.96
N LEU A 107 6.87 -7.13 21.51
CA LEU A 107 7.37 -5.94 20.83
C LEU A 107 8.86 -6.10 20.55
N ARG A 108 9.25 -5.73 19.33
CA ARG A 108 10.64 -5.60 18.91
C ARG A 108 11.27 -4.33 19.48
N GLU A 109 12.59 -4.23 19.36
CA GLU A 109 13.36 -3.05 19.76
C GLU A 109 12.91 -1.78 19.03
N ASP A 110 12.41 -1.90 17.80
CA ASP A 110 11.88 -0.79 16.98
C ASP A 110 10.45 -0.35 17.33
N GLY A 111 9.91 -0.91 18.39
CA GLY A 111 8.56 -0.65 18.88
C GLY A 111 7.46 -1.23 17.99
N THR A 112 7.80 -2.08 17.02
CA THR A 112 6.82 -2.82 16.22
C THR A 112 6.50 -4.17 16.84
N MET A 113 5.33 -4.73 16.53
CA MET A 113 4.96 -6.07 17.01
C MET A 113 5.74 -7.14 16.24
N GLU A 114 6.11 -8.22 16.91
CA GLU A 114 6.64 -9.39 16.18
C GLU A 114 5.56 -10.02 15.29
N PRO A 115 5.92 -10.68 14.18
CA PRO A 115 4.95 -11.24 13.26
C PRO A 115 4.31 -12.49 13.89
N PHE A 116 2.98 -12.52 13.93
CA PHE A 116 2.19 -13.65 14.35
C PHE A 116 2.07 -14.65 13.18
N THR A 117 2.98 -15.63 13.16
CA THR A 117 3.10 -16.63 12.07
C THR A 117 2.27 -17.89 12.30
N GLN A 118 1.67 -18.07 13.48
CA GLN A 118 0.86 -19.25 13.77
C GLN A 118 -0.37 -19.30 12.84
N GLY A 119 -0.70 -20.52 12.39
CA GLY A 119 -1.89 -20.78 11.59
C GLY A 119 -3.15 -20.69 12.45
N GLY A 120 -4.12 -19.89 12.02
CA GLY A 120 -5.31 -19.58 12.82
C GLY A 120 -5.11 -18.36 13.73
N GLY A 121 -5.98 -18.20 14.73
CA GLY A 121 -6.00 -17.05 15.63
C GLY A 121 -7.16 -16.09 15.37
N VAL A 122 -7.58 -15.39 16.42
CA VAL A 122 -8.66 -14.41 16.41
C VAL A 122 -8.08 -13.00 16.45
N ALA A 123 -8.43 -12.20 15.45
CA ALA A 123 -8.05 -10.78 15.41
C ALA A 123 -8.57 -10.04 16.66
N GLY A 124 -7.71 -9.23 17.28
CA GLY A 124 -8.00 -8.50 18.51
C GLY A 124 -7.79 -9.31 19.80
N LYS A 125 -7.50 -10.61 19.70
CA LYS A 125 -7.12 -11.45 20.84
C LYS A 125 -5.72 -12.01 20.67
N ASP A 126 -5.51 -12.76 19.59
CA ASP A 126 -4.25 -13.49 19.35
C ASP A 126 -3.29 -12.67 18.48
N PHE A 127 -3.84 -11.87 17.56
CA PHE A 127 -3.06 -10.94 16.73
C PHE A 127 -3.81 -9.64 16.46
N VAL A 128 -3.08 -8.60 16.07
CA VAL A 128 -3.60 -7.33 15.57
C VAL A 128 -3.08 -7.11 14.16
N VAL A 129 -3.96 -6.71 13.22
CA VAL A 129 -3.52 -6.33 11.88
C VAL A 129 -2.89 -4.94 11.96
N GLN A 130 -1.59 -4.87 11.75
CA GLN A 130 -0.82 -3.64 11.86
C GLN A 130 -0.41 -3.15 10.45
N PRO A 131 -0.81 -1.92 10.05
CA PRO A 131 -0.24 -1.30 8.87
C PRO A 131 1.22 -0.92 9.15
N MET A 132 2.08 -1.15 8.17
CA MET A 132 3.52 -0.93 8.28
C MET A 132 4.08 -0.31 7.02
N VAL A 133 5.10 0.52 7.21
CA VAL A 133 5.89 1.12 6.15
C VAL A 133 7.36 0.92 6.47
N ARG A 134 8.12 0.36 5.54
CA ARG A 134 9.57 0.14 5.68
C ARG A 134 10.26 0.43 4.36
N LEU A 135 11.55 0.76 4.42
CA LEU A 135 12.39 0.69 3.22
C LEU A 135 12.57 -0.77 2.79
N ARG A 136 12.76 -0.99 1.50
CA ARG A 136 12.95 -2.33 0.94
C ARG A 136 14.20 -3.02 1.49
N SER A 137 15.23 -2.26 1.84
CA SER A 137 16.46 -2.76 2.47
C SER A 137 16.35 -3.05 3.97
N ASP A 138 15.24 -2.70 4.62
CA ASP A 138 15.05 -2.98 6.05
C ASP A 138 15.02 -4.51 6.30
N THR A 139 15.87 -4.96 7.23
CA THR A 139 16.01 -6.39 7.58
C THR A 139 14.71 -6.98 8.13
N LEU A 140 13.90 -6.17 8.82
CA LEU A 140 12.65 -6.61 9.44
C LEU A 140 11.51 -6.76 8.42
N LEU A 141 11.65 -6.19 7.21
CA LEU A 141 10.65 -6.33 6.15
C LEU A 141 10.33 -7.82 5.89
N MET A 142 11.35 -8.64 5.73
CA MET A 142 11.18 -10.05 5.38
C MET A 142 10.51 -10.85 6.50
N GLU A 143 10.80 -10.51 7.75
CA GLU A 143 10.13 -11.11 8.90
C GLU A 143 8.64 -10.76 8.92
N ASP A 144 8.31 -9.49 8.69
CA ASP A 144 6.93 -9.01 8.69
C ASP A 144 6.12 -9.67 7.56
N LEU A 145 6.73 -9.84 6.37
CA LEU A 145 6.10 -10.49 5.23
C LEU A 145 5.77 -11.98 5.45
N ASN A 146 6.36 -12.65 6.45
CA ASN A 146 5.97 -14.02 6.83
C ASN A 146 4.56 -14.08 7.44
N ALA A 147 4.07 -12.97 7.99
CA ALA A 147 2.73 -12.84 8.55
C ALA A 147 1.87 -11.83 7.77
N LEU A 148 2.18 -11.62 6.48
CA LEU A 148 1.49 -10.68 5.60
C LEU A 148 -0.05 -10.89 5.62
N ASP A 149 -0.78 -9.79 5.72
CA ASP A 149 -2.23 -9.74 5.59
C ASP A 149 -2.64 -8.76 4.48
N GLY A 150 -2.94 -9.31 3.30
CA GLY A 150 -3.34 -8.54 2.12
C GLY A 150 -2.21 -8.33 1.12
N ARG A 151 -2.18 -7.13 0.50
CA ARG A 151 -1.27 -6.79 -0.60
C ARG A 151 -0.09 -5.97 -0.12
N ILE A 152 0.98 -6.02 -0.88
CA ILE A 152 2.13 -5.14 -0.75
C ILE A 152 1.98 -4.00 -1.76
N PHE A 153 2.26 -2.79 -1.31
CA PHE A 153 2.31 -1.58 -2.10
C PHE A 153 3.73 -1.00 -2.06
N ALA A 154 4.08 -0.25 -3.09
CA ALA A 154 5.29 0.55 -3.13
C ALA A 154 4.91 2.02 -3.31
N ALA A 155 5.64 2.92 -2.68
CA ALA A 155 5.50 4.36 -2.88
C ALA A 155 6.77 4.94 -3.49
N LYS A 156 6.60 5.72 -4.57
CA LYS A 156 7.62 6.63 -5.08
C LYS A 156 7.35 8.00 -4.49
N LEU A 157 8.37 8.58 -3.86
CA LEU A 157 8.30 9.91 -3.27
C LEU A 157 9.08 10.86 -4.17
N THR A 158 8.48 11.99 -4.53
CA THR A 158 9.14 12.98 -5.38
C THR A 158 8.86 14.36 -4.81
N GLN A 159 9.91 15.13 -4.57
CA GLN A 159 9.76 16.49 -4.05
C GLN A 159 8.90 17.36 -4.97
N LEU A 160 8.13 18.27 -4.37
CA LEU A 160 7.44 19.34 -5.05
C LEU A 160 8.23 20.65 -4.87
N GLU A 161 8.60 21.28 -5.97
CA GLU A 161 9.30 22.56 -6.03
C GLU A 161 8.34 23.66 -6.47
N PHE A 162 8.51 24.87 -5.94
CA PHE A 162 7.69 26.00 -6.34
C PHE A 162 8.26 26.65 -7.60
N SER A 163 7.46 26.66 -8.67
CA SER A 163 7.85 27.25 -9.95
C SER A 163 6.63 27.82 -10.66
N ASN A 164 6.73 29.08 -11.10
CA ASN A 164 5.69 29.80 -11.83
C ASN A 164 4.33 29.81 -11.10
N GLY A 165 4.33 30.10 -9.80
CA GLY A 165 3.11 30.27 -9.00
C GLY A 165 2.43 28.97 -8.55
N GLN A 166 3.07 27.81 -8.73
CA GLN A 166 2.52 26.51 -8.38
C GLN A 166 3.61 25.53 -7.93
N LEU A 167 3.21 24.52 -7.17
CA LEU A 167 4.06 23.37 -6.84
C LEU A 167 4.09 22.39 -8.02
N LYS A 168 5.30 22.04 -8.47
CA LYS A 168 5.54 21.06 -9.54
C LYS A 168 6.41 19.95 -9.02
N LYS A 169 6.20 18.73 -9.52
CA LYS A 169 7.11 17.63 -9.25
C LYS A 169 8.48 17.93 -9.81
N ARG A 170 9.50 17.67 -9.01
CA ARG A 170 10.90 17.71 -9.43
C ARG A 170 11.14 16.67 -10.52
N GLU A 171 11.88 17.05 -11.56
CA GLU A 171 12.24 16.15 -12.66
C GLU A 171 13.53 15.38 -12.38
N SER A 172 14.42 15.95 -11.56
CA SER A 172 15.63 15.30 -11.08
C SER A 172 15.38 14.48 -9.81
N GLY A 173 16.12 13.38 -9.67
CA GLY A 173 16.11 12.56 -8.45
C GLY A 173 16.70 13.30 -7.24
N GLY A 174 16.39 12.79 -6.04
CA GLY A 174 16.82 13.36 -4.75
C GLY A 174 16.02 14.60 -4.31
N ILE A 175 16.60 15.39 -3.41
CA ILE A 175 16.02 16.65 -2.90
C ILE A 175 16.81 17.88 -3.36
N ASN A 176 16.10 18.96 -3.70
CA ASN A 176 16.62 20.30 -3.81
C ASN A 176 16.53 20.99 -2.43
N PRO A 177 17.65 21.45 -1.86
CA PRO A 177 17.69 22.11 -0.56
C PRO A 177 16.94 23.45 -0.52
N ASP A 178 16.77 24.13 -1.66
CA ASP A 178 16.03 25.40 -1.82
C ASP A 178 14.88 25.25 -2.83
N PRO A 179 13.76 24.61 -2.43
CA PRO A 179 12.64 24.31 -3.33
C PRO A 179 11.87 25.54 -3.81
N ASN A 180 12.04 26.68 -3.13
CA ASN A 180 11.38 27.94 -3.46
C ASN A 180 12.30 28.91 -4.21
N ASN A 181 13.55 28.52 -4.46
CA ASN A 181 14.57 29.32 -5.14
C ASN A 181 14.71 30.72 -4.51
N THR A 182 14.77 30.74 -3.18
CA THR A 182 14.97 31.95 -2.36
C THR A 182 16.39 32.53 -2.52
N GLY A 183 17.34 31.70 -2.96
CA GLY A 183 18.77 32.04 -3.00
C GLY A 183 19.44 31.87 -1.63
N GLU A 184 18.73 31.37 -0.63
CA GLU A 184 19.30 31.03 0.67
C GLU A 184 20.04 29.69 0.60
N SER A 185 21.07 29.55 1.43
CA SER A 185 21.77 28.29 1.61
C SER A 185 22.09 28.14 3.09
N LEU A 186 21.55 27.09 3.71
CA LEU A 186 22.00 26.68 5.02
C LEU A 186 23.29 25.87 4.84
N GLY A 187 24.34 26.25 5.56
CA GLY A 187 25.54 25.42 5.63
C GLY A 187 25.22 24.08 6.29
N GLY A 188 25.80 22.99 5.81
CA GLY A 188 25.53 21.63 6.31
C GLY A 188 25.39 20.61 5.19
N SER A 189 24.88 19.43 5.53
CA SER A 189 24.60 18.35 4.57
C SER A 189 23.27 17.69 4.90
N GLY A 190 22.58 17.15 3.89
CA GLY A 190 21.29 16.48 4.06
C GLY A 190 20.22 17.42 4.60
N SER A 191 19.48 16.97 5.61
CA SER A 191 18.35 17.71 6.18
C SER A 191 18.71 19.04 6.85
N ASP A 192 19.98 19.24 7.23
CA ASP A 192 20.49 20.50 7.79
C ASP A 192 20.74 21.59 6.75
N ALA A 193 20.99 21.19 5.49
CA ALA A 193 21.16 22.13 4.37
C ALA A 193 19.83 22.59 3.76
N TYR A 194 18.71 21.99 4.17
CA TYR A 194 17.38 22.27 3.64
C TYR A 194 16.80 23.55 4.24
N VAL A 195 16.58 24.59 3.41
CA VAL A 195 16.28 25.96 3.90
C VAL A 195 14.84 26.11 4.41
N GLU A 196 13.92 25.27 3.97
CA GLU A 196 12.50 25.37 4.31
C GLU A 196 12.12 24.55 5.55
N ALA A 197 11.09 25.00 6.27
CA ALA A 197 10.55 24.25 7.41
C ALA A 197 9.70 23.02 6.99
N VAL A 198 9.34 22.91 5.71
CA VAL A 198 8.41 21.92 5.19
C VAL A 198 8.91 21.34 3.88
N ILE A 199 9.01 20.01 3.81
CA ILE A 199 9.24 19.29 2.55
C ILE A 199 7.87 18.92 1.98
N ALA A 200 7.46 19.60 0.91
CA ALA A 200 6.31 19.18 0.11
C ALA A 200 6.74 18.10 -0.90
N PHE A 201 5.98 17.02 -1.03
CA PHE A 201 6.27 15.94 -1.96
C PHE A 201 5.00 15.28 -2.49
N ALA A 202 5.07 14.71 -3.69
CA ALA A 202 4.07 13.82 -4.22
C ALA A 202 4.44 12.38 -3.87
N ALA A 203 3.52 11.67 -3.22
CA ALA A 203 3.60 10.24 -2.99
C ALA A 203 2.73 9.50 -4.02
N GLU A 204 3.37 8.71 -4.88
CA GLU A 204 2.73 7.87 -5.88
C GLU A 204 2.72 6.43 -5.43
N PHE A 205 1.52 5.85 -5.28
CA PHE A 205 1.36 4.51 -4.74
C PHE A 205 1.12 3.52 -5.87
N PHE A 206 1.74 2.34 -5.77
CA PHE A 206 1.68 1.28 -6.75
C PHE A 206 1.38 -0.05 -6.07
N ILE A 207 0.62 -0.92 -6.75
CA ILE A 207 0.44 -2.31 -6.31
C ILE A 207 1.66 -3.11 -6.74
N VAL A 208 2.26 -3.86 -5.81
CA VAL A 208 3.31 -4.82 -6.14
C VAL A 208 2.65 -6.07 -6.77
N PRO A 209 3.08 -6.52 -7.96
CA PRO A 209 2.39 -7.59 -8.69
C PRO A 209 2.32 -8.93 -7.96
N ASN A 210 3.35 -9.25 -7.16
CA ASN A 210 3.45 -10.50 -6.42
C ASN A 210 3.83 -10.18 -4.98
N SER A 211 3.05 -10.70 -4.03
CA SER A 211 3.26 -10.47 -2.60
C SER A 211 4.14 -11.53 -1.93
N ALA A 212 4.74 -12.45 -2.71
CA ALA A 212 5.71 -13.41 -2.19
C ALA A 212 6.95 -12.68 -1.62
N PRO A 213 7.40 -12.99 -0.39
CA PRO A 213 8.57 -12.35 0.20
C PRO A 213 9.82 -12.44 -0.70
N GLU A 214 10.06 -13.61 -1.31
CA GLU A 214 11.18 -13.85 -2.23
C GLU A 214 11.16 -13.01 -3.51
N TYR A 215 9.97 -12.56 -3.93
CA TYR A 215 9.86 -11.65 -5.07
C TYR A 215 10.32 -10.23 -4.67
N VAL A 216 9.92 -9.78 -3.48
CA VAL A 216 10.08 -8.40 -3.00
C VAL A 216 11.42 -8.13 -2.34
N ARG A 217 12.09 -9.15 -1.78
CA ARG A 217 13.40 -9.01 -1.12
C ARG A 217 14.41 -8.24 -1.97
N GLN A 218 15.39 -7.61 -1.33
CA GLN A 218 16.50 -6.99 -2.04
C GLN A 218 17.25 -8.04 -2.89
N GLY A 219 17.56 -7.72 -4.15
CA GLY A 219 18.10 -8.70 -5.12
C GLY A 219 17.08 -9.74 -5.63
N GLY A 220 15.81 -9.65 -5.22
CA GLY A 220 14.70 -10.42 -5.77
C GLY A 220 14.29 -9.94 -7.17
N LYS A 221 13.24 -10.56 -7.74
CA LYS A 221 12.74 -10.22 -9.09
C LYS A 221 11.92 -8.93 -9.16
N PHE A 222 11.56 -8.35 -8.02
CA PHE A 222 10.87 -7.06 -7.97
C PHE A 222 11.82 -5.94 -8.38
N ASP A 223 11.42 -5.17 -9.39
CA ASP A 223 12.11 -3.98 -9.86
C ASP A 223 11.16 -2.77 -9.79
N PRO A 224 11.44 -1.78 -8.91
CA PRO A 224 10.63 -0.58 -8.73
C PRO A 224 10.53 0.29 -9.99
N ASN A 225 11.48 0.17 -10.93
CA ASN A 225 11.47 0.94 -12.17
C ASN A 225 10.34 0.50 -13.11
N ASN A 226 9.89 -0.75 -12.99
CA ASN A 226 8.77 -1.27 -13.77
C ASN A 226 7.41 -0.73 -13.31
N LEU A 227 7.35 -0.01 -12.18
CA LEU A 227 6.15 0.63 -11.67
C LEU A 227 5.92 1.97 -12.38
N THR A 228 5.05 1.96 -13.40
CA THR A 228 4.77 3.12 -14.28
C THR A 228 3.38 3.72 -14.11
N LYS A 229 2.42 2.97 -13.57
CA LYS A 229 1.04 3.42 -13.41
C LYS A 229 0.63 3.40 -11.94
N PRO A 230 0.62 4.56 -11.26
CA PRO A 230 0.19 4.61 -9.87
C PRO A 230 -1.31 4.31 -9.76
N ILE A 231 -1.71 3.65 -8.68
CA ILE A 231 -3.12 3.46 -8.34
C ILE A 231 -3.76 4.76 -7.87
N PHE A 232 -2.99 5.59 -7.16
CA PHE A 232 -3.35 6.95 -6.80
C PHE A 232 -2.08 7.74 -6.43
N THR A 233 -2.24 9.06 -6.39
CA THR A 233 -1.19 10.00 -5.98
C THR A 233 -1.76 10.91 -4.90
N ARG A 234 -0.96 11.23 -3.89
CA ARG A 234 -1.29 12.20 -2.83
C ARG A 234 -0.14 13.19 -2.69
N ASN A 235 -0.46 14.48 -2.60
CA ASN A 235 0.50 15.49 -2.21
C ASN A 235 0.53 15.54 -0.69
N LEU A 236 1.69 15.30 -0.11
CA LEU A 236 1.94 15.23 1.31
C LEU A 236 3.02 16.24 1.69
N ALA A 237 3.14 16.51 2.99
CA ALA A 237 4.18 17.38 3.51
C ALA A 237 4.67 16.90 4.87
N VAL A 238 5.98 16.95 5.09
CA VAL A 238 6.59 16.71 6.39
C VAL A 238 7.21 18.01 6.89
N ARG A 239 6.99 18.31 8.17
CA ARG A 239 7.44 19.53 8.84
C ARG A 239 8.61 19.21 9.77
N ARG A 240 9.51 20.18 9.94
CA ARG A 240 10.61 20.11 10.90
C ARG A 240 10.14 20.10 12.35
#